data_AF-A0A927C3R5-F1
#
_entry.id   AF-A0A927C3R5-F1
#
_cell.length_a   1.000
_cell.length_b   1.000
_cell.length_c   1.000
_cell.angle_alpha   90.00
_cell.angle_beta   90.00
_cell.angle_gamma   90.00
#
_symmetry.space_group_name_H-M   'P 1'
#
loop_
_entity.id
_entity.type
_entity.pdbx_description
1 polymer ?
#
loop_
_entity_poly.entity_id
_entity_poly.type
_entity_poly.pdbx_seq_one_letter_code
_entity_poly.pdbx_strand_id
1 'polypeptide(L)'
;MKRRQGLRLRLLVVALVVFSIWTTLGASTYIAYRTEKEALTRLTLEMNQINSDKIAESVDGLFASMKKSLAATGDYFVRNRVQIPLADQLELFRLNHPEFNSVVLVDEKGKLLESSPANAALKGQIITTEGTVQALREKRPLVSEPYISTLNRLVVVVSHPLVDEKGVYRGFIGGSIWLQEENLLSKLLSTSPNDENGSYMYVVSSSGNLLYHPDSSRNGENVKENPAVSELMSGHSGKMRLTNSRGIEMLASYTVLKETGWGVVAQTPAEIVNRDTKKLVLLIPLYTLPIMAMFIFAISLIIGKVADPLVKLARYAARLSYQAGAIEPVPRIHDWNFEANQLHRALTIAVRQVGSEFDSLSHDANTDPLTGLYNRRVIELYMRTWIGGRVPFCLLLIDLDHFKRINDTFGHDIGDEVLKFLAQAVRSLTEERHMCCRFGGEEFVVLMPDTSPEQALVYAETIRAYMESTDSPAGRPVTLSIGIAAYPENAGDADQLFRLADEALYRAKGAGRNRVEFHSSWPGERSKRAK
;
A
#
# COMPACT_ATOMS: atom_id res chain seq x y z
N MET A 1 -21.04 20.19 23.07
CA MET A 1 -20.97 19.23 21.94
C MET A 1 -19.52 19.11 21.45
N LYS A 2 -18.86 17.96 21.66
CA LYS A 2 -17.52 17.70 21.09
C LYS A 2 -17.66 17.53 19.56
N ARG A 3 -17.21 18.52 18.77
CA ARG A 3 -17.07 18.36 17.31
C ARG A 3 -16.15 17.17 17.05
N ARG A 4 -16.67 16.13 16.40
CA ARG A 4 -15.86 15.00 15.91
C ARG A 4 -14.81 15.58 14.96
N GLN A 5 -13.54 15.59 15.39
CA GLN A 5 -12.44 15.90 14.49
C GLN A 5 -12.45 14.81 13.42
N GLY A 6 -12.66 15.19 12.16
CA GLY A 6 -12.61 14.27 11.03
C GLY A 6 -11.27 13.53 10.96
N LEU A 7 -11.25 12.40 10.25
CA LEU A 7 -10.02 11.63 10.01
C LEU A 7 -8.96 12.52 9.34
N ARG A 8 -7.72 12.47 9.83
CA ARG A 8 -6.60 13.20 9.22
C ARG A 8 -6.38 12.68 7.79
N LEU A 9 -6.29 13.58 6.81
CA LEU A 9 -6.03 13.24 5.40
C LEU A 9 -4.86 12.26 5.24
N ARG A 10 -3.79 12.48 6.00
CA ARG A 10 -2.61 11.60 6.05
C ARG A 10 -2.95 10.15 6.40
N LEU A 11 -3.83 9.92 7.37
CA LEU A 11 -4.22 8.57 7.78
C LEU A 11 -5.03 7.88 6.69
N LEU A 12 -5.98 8.60 6.06
CA LEU A 12 -6.82 8.06 5.00
C LEU A 12 -5.98 7.64 3.78
N VAL A 13 -5.05 8.49 3.34
CA VAL A 13 -4.21 8.15 2.17
C VAL A 13 -3.27 6.99 2.47
N VAL A 14 -2.63 6.98 3.65
CA VAL A 14 -1.76 5.86 4.04
C VAL A 14 -2.58 4.57 4.14
N ALA A 15 -3.76 4.60 4.75
CA ALA A 15 -4.63 3.43 4.85
C ALA A 15 -5.06 2.90 3.47
N LEU A 16 -5.43 3.79 2.55
CA LEU A 16 -5.81 3.43 1.18
C LEU A 16 -4.65 2.79 0.41
N VAL A 17 -3.45 3.36 0.52
CA VAL A 17 -2.24 2.83 -0.10
C VAL A 17 -1.89 1.46 0.47
N VAL A 18 -1.88 1.33 1.80
CA VAL A 18 -1.59 0.05 2.47
C VAL A 18 -2.60 -1.00 2.02
N PHE A 19 -3.90 -0.66 1.99
CA PHE A 19 -4.95 -1.55 1.50
C PHE A 19 -4.70 -1.98 0.05
N SER A 20 -4.41 -1.04 -0.85
CA SER A 20 -4.10 -1.33 -2.26
C SER A 20 -2.89 -2.26 -2.43
N ILE A 21 -1.82 -2.03 -1.64
CA ILE A 21 -0.64 -2.90 -1.70
C ILE A 21 -0.98 -4.31 -1.21
N TRP A 22 -1.70 -4.45 -0.09
CA TRP A 22 -2.11 -5.75 0.42
C TRP A 22 -3.03 -6.51 -0.55
N THR A 23 -3.98 -5.82 -1.17
CA THR A 23 -4.86 -6.46 -2.17
C THR A 23 -4.08 -6.91 -3.39
N THR A 24 -3.14 -6.10 -3.88
CA THR A 24 -2.31 -6.44 -5.04
C THR A 24 -1.38 -7.62 -4.71
N LEU A 25 -0.76 -7.63 -3.53
CA LEU A 25 0.09 -8.73 -3.07
C LEU A 25 -0.69 -10.03 -2.90
N GLY A 26 -1.89 -9.96 -2.30
CA GLY A 26 -2.77 -11.12 -2.14
C GLY A 26 -3.18 -11.70 -3.49
N ALA A 27 -3.61 -10.85 -4.42
CA ALA A 27 -3.99 -11.26 -5.76
C ALA A 27 -2.80 -11.84 -6.55
N SER A 28 -1.63 -11.20 -6.53
CA SER A 28 -0.44 -11.69 -7.23
C SER A 28 0.05 -13.02 -6.66
N THR A 29 0.05 -13.18 -5.34
CA THR A 29 0.43 -14.44 -4.67
C THR A 29 -0.55 -15.56 -5.02
N TYR A 30 -1.85 -15.26 -5.05
CA TYR A 30 -2.88 -16.24 -5.45
C TYR A 30 -2.72 -16.68 -6.91
N ILE A 31 -2.49 -15.73 -7.83
CA ILE A 31 -2.26 -16.00 -9.24
C ILE A 31 -1.00 -16.85 -9.40
N ALA A 32 0.11 -16.45 -8.76
CA ALA A 32 1.37 -17.20 -8.79
C ALA A 32 1.17 -18.64 -8.27
N TYR A 33 0.46 -18.83 -7.16
CA TYR A 33 0.15 -20.16 -6.64
C TYR A 33 -0.65 -21.01 -7.64
N ARG A 34 -1.69 -20.44 -8.25
CA ARG A 34 -2.52 -21.15 -9.24
C ARG A 34 -1.71 -21.54 -10.47
N THR A 35 -0.99 -20.59 -11.06
CA THR A 35 -0.17 -20.79 -12.26
C THR A 35 0.93 -21.81 -12.02
N GLU A 36 1.65 -21.72 -10.89
CA GLU A 36 2.72 -22.66 -10.56
C GLU A 36 2.18 -24.06 -10.33
N LYS A 37 1.06 -24.20 -9.59
CA LYS A 37 0.42 -25.49 -9.36
C LYS A 37 0.00 -26.16 -10.67
N GLU A 38 -0.58 -25.41 -11.59
CA GLU A 38 -1.00 -25.91 -12.90
C GLU A 38 0.20 -26.29 -13.77
N ALA A 39 1.26 -25.48 -13.77
CA ALA A 39 2.50 -25.76 -14.49
C ALA A 39 3.18 -27.03 -13.99
N LEU A 40 3.36 -27.16 -12.67
CA LEU A 40 3.94 -28.36 -12.05
C LEU A 40 3.08 -29.59 -12.30
N THR A 41 1.75 -29.50 -12.21
CA THR A 41 0.89 -30.65 -12.54
C THR A 41 1.07 -31.10 -13.98
N ARG A 42 1.12 -30.15 -14.93
CA ARG A 42 1.32 -30.45 -16.35
C ARG A 42 2.67 -31.10 -16.59
N LEU A 43 3.73 -30.52 -16.01
CA LEU A 43 5.09 -31.05 -16.10
C LEU A 43 5.19 -32.47 -15.52
N THR A 44 4.58 -32.72 -14.36
CA THR A 44 4.55 -34.06 -13.76
C THR A 44 3.83 -35.07 -14.65
N LEU A 45 2.69 -34.72 -15.23
CA LEU A 45 1.98 -35.61 -16.16
C LEU A 45 2.80 -35.87 -17.43
N GLU A 46 3.50 -34.87 -17.97
CA GLU A 46 4.39 -35.03 -19.13
C GLU A 46 5.62 -35.90 -18.80
N MET A 47 6.23 -35.71 -17.63
CA MET A 47 7.33 -36.57 -17.16
C MET A 47 6.88 -38.01 -16.97
N ASN A 48 5.70 -38.23 -16.37
CA ASN A 48 5.14 -39.57 -16.23
C ASN A 48 4.85 -40.21 -17.59
N GLN A 49 4.43 -39.43 -18.59
CA GLN A 49 4.22 -39.91 -19.95
C GLN A 49 5.52 -40.29 -20.65
N ILE A 50 6.53 -39.42 -20.62
CA ILE A 50 7.86 -39.74 -21.17
C ILE A 50 8.41 -41.02 -20.54
N ASN A 51 8.23 -41.17 -19.23
CA ASN A 51 8.67 -42.37 -18.52
C ASN A 51 7.86 -43.61 -18.91
N SER A 52 6.53 -43.57 -18.94
CA SER A 52 5.71 -44.73 -19.32
C SER A 52 5.98 -45.14 -20.77
N ASP A 53 6.15 -44.19 -21.69
CA ASP A 53 6.46 -44.44 -23.10
C ASP A 53 7.84 -45.10 -23.26
N LYS A 54 8.87 -44.57 -22.58
CA LYS A 54 10.23 -45.15 -22.61
C LYS A 54 10.26 -46.57 -22.06
N ILE A 55 9.53 -46.82 -20.98
CA ILE A 55 9.42 -48.16 -20.39
C ILE A 55 8.64 -49.08 -21.31
N ALA A 56 7.53 -48.63 -21.91
CA ALA A 56 6.77 -49.42 -22.86
C ALA A 56 7.63 -49.84 -24.06
N GLU A 57 8.40 -48.90 -24.64
CA GLU A 57 9.34 -49.20 -25.73
C GLU A 57 10.43 -50.21 -25.30
N SER A 58 10.95 -50.07 -24.09
CA SER A 58 11.97 -50.98 -23.56
C SER A 58 11.40 -52.39 -23.34
N VAL A 59 10.19 -52.51 -22.78
CA VAL A 59 9.53 -53.79 -22.54
C VAL A 59 9.09 -54.45 -23.86
N ASP A 60 8.57 -53.68 -24.83
CA ASP A 60 8.29 -54.18 -26.18
C ASP A 60 9.57 -54.72 -26.84
N GLY A 61 10.69 -53.98 -26.75
CA GLY A 61 11.99 -54.41 -27.25
C GLY A 61 12.48 -55.71 -26.59
N LEU A 62 12.29 -55.85 -25.27
CA LEU A 62 12.62 -57.08 -24.55
C LEU A 62 11.79 -58.28 -25.04
N PHE A 63 10.47 -58.15 -25.17
CA PHE A 63 9.62 -59.24 -25.65
C PHE A 63 9.88 -59.59 -27.11
N ALA A 64 10.17 -58.60 -27.95
CA ALA A 64 10.60 -58.83 -29.33
C ALA A 64 11.92 -59.63 -29.37
N SER A 65 12.89 -59.27 -28.52
CA SER A 65 14.16 -60.00 -28.37
C SER A 65 13.94 -61.44 -27.89
N MET A 66 13.13 -61.63 -26.84
CA MET A 66 12.75 -62.96 -26.32
C MET A 66 12.15 -63.86 -27.40
N LYS A 67 11.18 -63.34 -28.17
CA LYS A 67 10.54 -64.07 -29.27
C LYS A 67 11.55 -64.46 -30.35
N LYS A 68 12.48 -63.57 -30.67
CA LYS A 68 13.55 -63.82 -31.66
C LYS A 68 14.56 -64.86 -31.18
N SER A 69 14.97 -64.81 -29.92
CA SER A 69 15.86 -65.80 -29.29
C SER A 69 15.23 -67.18 -29.29
N LEU A 70 13.96 -67.29 -28.88
CA LEU A 70 13.21 -68.55 -28.90
C LEU A 70 13.03 -69.09 -30.32
N ALA A 71 12.79 -68.22 -31.31
CA ALA A 71 12.70 -68.62 -32.72
C ALA A 71 14.01 -69.24 -33.22
N ALA A 72 15.13 -68.54 -33.02
CA ALA A 72 16.44 -68.97 -33.49
C ALA A 72 16.86 -70.31 -32.87
N THR A 73 16.65 -70.48 -31.57
CA THR A 73 16.99 -71.72 -30.87
C THR A 73 15.99 -72.84 -31.17
N GLY A 74 14.72 -72.52 -31.35
CA GLY A 74 13.69 -73.47 -31.77
C GLY A 74 14.02 -74.10 -33.13
N ASP A 75 14.38 -73.28 -34.12
CA ASP A 75 14.79 -73.74 -35.44
C ASP A 75 16.04 -74.64 -35.38
N TYR A 76 17.00 -74.28 -34.54
CA TYR A 76 18.19 -75.10 -34.29
C TYR A 76 17.83 -76.46 -33.69
N PHE A 77 16.94 -76.49 -32.68
CA PHE A 77 16.50 -77.74 -32.06
C PHE A 77 15.78 -78.68 -33.01
N VAL A 78 15.01 -78.15 -33.97
CA VAL A 78 14.33 -78.99 -34.95
C VAL A 78 15.31 -79.61 -35.95
N ARG A 79 16.38 -78.88 -36.33
CA ARG A 79 17.37 -79.33 -37.32
C ARG A 79 18.47 -80.22 -36.74
N ASN A 80 18.88 -80.03 -35.48
CA ASN A 80 20.12 -80.60 -34.93
C ASN A 80 19.91 -81.59 -33.76
N ARG A 81 18.75 -82.27 -33.66
CA ARG A 81 18.35 -83.16 -32.54
C ARG A 81 19.34 -84.27 -32.10
N VAL A 82 20.37 -84.59 -32.89
CA VAL A 82 21.15 -85.84 -32.73
C VAL A 82 22.54 -85.62 -32.10
N GLN A 83 23.06 -84.39 -32.02
CA GLN A 83 24.49 -84.16 -31.72
C GLN A 83 24.83 -83.92 -30.23
N ILE A 84 23.92 -83.37 -29.43
CA ILE A 84 24.14 -83.05 -28.01
C ILE A 84 22.84 -83.38 -27.24
N PRO A 85 22.90 -83.87 -25.99
CA PRO A 85 21.70 -84.05 -25.18
C PRO A 85 20.88 -82.76 -25.08
N LEU A 86 19.56 -82.88 -25.28
CA LEU A 86 18.65 -81.74 -25.31
C LEU A 86 18.67 -80.93 -24.00
N ALA A 87 18.90 -81.60 -22.87
CA ALA A 87 19.01 -80.97 -21.54
C ALA A 87 20.14 -79.94 -21.49
N ASP A 88 21.35 -80.32 -21.94
CA ASP A 88 22.53 -79.45 -21.90
C ASP A 88 22.36 -78.24 -22.82
N GLN A 89 21.77 -78.46 -24.00
CA GLN A 89 21.51 -77.36 -24.94
C GLN A 89 20.48 -76.36 -24.38
N LEU A 90 19.40 -76.85 -23.75
CA LEU A 90 18.37 -76.01 -23.17
C LEU A 90 18.88 -75.24 -21.93
N GLU A 91 19.78 -75.86 -21.15
CA GLU A 91 20.48 -75.21 -20.06
C GLU A 91 21.42 -74.10 -20.53
N LEU A 92 22.27 -74.39 -21.53
CA LEU A 92 23.14 -73.37 -22.14
C LEU A 92 22.33 -72.20 -22.71
N PHE A 93 21.20 -72.48 -23.36
CA PHE A 93 20.29 -71.43 -23.83
C PHE A 93 19.79 -70.58 -22.67
N ARG A 94 19.23 -71.18 -21.62
CA ARG A 94 18.73 -70.43 -20.46
C ARG A 94 19.83 -69.59 -19.79
N LEU A 95 21.05 -70.12 -19.66
CA LEU A 95 22.17 -69.39 -19.06
C LEU A 95 22.62 -68.18 -19.91
N ASN A 96 22.50 -68.26 -21.24
CA ASN A 96 22.80 -67.16 -22.16
C ASN A 96 21.62 -66.18 -22.33
N HIS A 97 20.43 -66.56 -21.89
CA HIS A 97 19.20 -65.78 -21.95
C HIS A 97 18.63 -65.55 -20.55
N PRO A 98 19.30 -64.73 -19.71
CA PRO A 98 18.91 -64.49 -18.32
C PRO A 98 17.53 -63.84 -18.18
N GLU A 99 16.95 -63.36 -19.29
CA GLU A 99 15.57 -62.90 -19.35
C GLU A 99 14.52 -64.00 -19.08
N PHE A 100 14.90 -65.28 -19.17
CA PHE A 100 14.05 -66.42 -18.84
C PHE A 100 14.48 -67.08 -17.52
N ASN A 101 13.54 -67.20 -16.57
CA ASN A 101 13.78 -67.95 -15.34
C ASN A 101 13.81 -69.47 -15.60
N SER A 102 12.96 -69.93 -16.52
CA SER A 102 12.98 -71.33 -16.99
C SER A 102 12.61 -71.40 -18.47
N VAL A 103 13.06 -72.46 -19.15
CA VAL A 103 12.75 -72.72 -20.56
C VAL A 103 12.28 -74.17 -20.68
N VAL A 104 11.23 -74.40 -21.46
CA VAL A 104 10.58 -75.69 -21.64
C VAL A 104 10.45 -76.03 -23.11
N LEU A 105 10.57 -77.31 -23.43
CA LEU A 105 10.28 -77.86 -24.74
C LEU A 105 9.08 -78.80 -24.62
N VAL A 106 8.03 -78.55 -25.40
CA VAL A 106 6.78 -79.30 -25.34
C VAL A 106 6.44 -79.82 -26.73
N ASP A 107 5.98 -81.08 -26.83
CA ASP A 107 5.60 -81.69 -28.10
C ASP A 107 4.19 -81.27 -28.59
N GLU A 108 3.82 -81.76 -29.77
CA GLU A 108 2.53 -81.53 -30.42
C GLU A 108 1.30 -82.01 -29.61
N LYS A 109 1.49 -82.88 -28.61
CA LYS A 109 0.44 -83.41 -27.72
C LYS A 109 0.43 -82.73 -26.35
N GLY A 110 1.31 -81.76 -26.12
CA GLY A 110 1.45 -81.08 -24.83
C GLY A 110 2.34 -81.81 -23.82
N LYS A 111 3.08 -82.84 -24.25
CA LYS A 111 4.02 -83.56 -23.38
C LYS A 111 5.31 -82.76 -23.22
N LEU A 112 5.75 -82.56 -21.97
CA LEU A 112 7.03 -81.92 -21.68
C LEU A 112 8.19 -82.85 -22.10
N LEU A 113 8.96 -82.43 -23.09
CA LEU A 113 10.13 -83.16 -23.58
C LEU A 113 11.35 -82.90 -22.68
N GLU A 114 11.59 -81.62 -22.35
CA GLU A 114 12.71 -81.19 -21.53
C GLU A 114 12.42 -79.83 -20.89
N SER A 115 13.09 -79.52 -19.78
CA SER A 115 13.06 -78.20 -19.14
C SER A 115 14.44 -77.80 -18.63
N SER A 116 14.70 -76.51 -18.58
CA SER A 116 15.82 -75.94 -17.82
C SER A 116 15.26 -74.86 -16.87
N PRO A 117 15.51 -74.92 -15.55
CA PRO A 117 16.21 -76.00 -14.84
C PRO A 117 15.54 -77.37 -15.02
N ALA A 118 16.36 -78.42 -15.02
CA ALA A 118 15.86 -79.79 -15.23
C ALA A 118 14.94 -80.19 -14.07
N ASN A 119 13.75 -80.72 -14.40
CA ASN A 119 12.83 -81.27 -13.42
C ASN A 119 12.35 -82.65 -13.86
N ALA A 120 12.99 -83.68 -13.29
CA ALA A 120 12.71 -85.08 -13.61
C ALA A 120 11.26 -85.49 -13.32
N ALA A 121 10.59 -84.85 -12.36
CA ALA A 121 9.21 -85.19 -12.00
C ALA A 121 8.20 -84.77 -13.08
N LEU A 122 8.48 -83.68 -13.80
CA LEU A 122 7.60 -83.15 -14.84
C LEU A 122 7.90 -83.72 -16.23
N LYS A 123 9.12 -84.22 -16.44
CA LYS A 123 9.56 -84.75 -17.74
C LYS A 123 8.66 -85.89 -18.20
N GLY A 124 8.12 -85.77 -19.41
CA GLY A 124 7.21 -86.73 -20.01
C GLY A 124 5.76 -86.64 -19.55
N GLN A 125 5.40 -85.71 -18.66
CA GLN A 125 4.00 -85.44 -18.33
C GLN A 125 3.33 -84.52 -19.37
N ILE A 126 2.00 -84.64 -19.51
CA ILE A 126 1.20 -83.71 -20.32
C ILE A 126 0.92 -82.47 -19.48
N ILE A 127 1.34 -81.31 -19.96
CA ILE A 127 1.15 -80.03 -19.28
C ILE A 127 -0.14 -79.39 -19.78
N THR A 128 -1.08 -79.15 -18.87
CA THR A 128 -2.41 -78.57 -19.18
C THR A 128 -2.57 -77.14 -18.69
N THR A 129 -1.47 -76.49 -18.32
CA THR A 129 -1.50 -75.08 -17.87
C THR A 129 -1.98 -74.15 -18.98
N GLU A 130 -2.59 -73.04 -18.60
CA GLU A 130 -3.25 -72.11 -19.52
C GLU A 130 -2.34 -71.64 -20.66
N GLY A 131 -1.10 -71.24 -20.35
CA GLY A 131 -0.12 -70.84 -21.38
C GLY A 131 0.27 -71.97 -22.34
N THR A 132 0.34 -73.22 -21.87
CA THR A 132 0.62 -74.38 -22.73
C THR A 132 -0.55 -74.67 -23.67
N VAL A 133 -1.77 -74.65 -23.14
CA VAL A 133 -2.99 -74.86 -23.93
C VAL A 133 -3.13 -73.76 -24.98
N GLN A 134 -2.85 -72.52 -24.61
CA GLN A 134 -2.88 -71.38 -25.54
C GLN A 134 -1.82 -71.54 -26.66
N ALA A 135 -0.58 -71.90 -26.32
CA ALA A 135 0.49 -72.09 -27.29
C ALA A 135 0.18 -73.22 -28.31
N LEU A 136 -0.37 -74.35 -27.84
CA LEU A 136 -0.77 -75.48 -28.69
C LEU A 136 -1.96 -75.13 -29.60
N ARG A 137 -2.88 -74.29 -29.12
CA ARG A 137 -4.07 -73.84 -29.87
C ARG A 137 -3.70 -72.83 -30.94
N GLU A 138 -2.93 -71.81 -30.57
CA GLU A 138 -2.67 -70.66 -31.45
C GLU A 138 -1.50 -70.88 -32.41
N LYS A 139 -0.55 -71.75 -32.08
CA LYS A 139 0.57 -72.18 -32.94
C LYS A 139 1.33 -71.02 -33.62
N ARG A 140 1.44 -69.90 -32.91
CA ARG A 140 2.13 -68.68 -33.34
C ARG A 140 2.94 -68.12 -32.18
N PRO A 141 3.95 -67.28 -32.43
CA PRO A 141 4.67 -66.61 -31.35
C PRO A 141 3.71 -65.76 -30.52
N LEU A 142 3.67 -66.00 -29.21
CA LEU A 142 2.78 -65.28 -28.30
C LEU A 142 3.37 -65.15 -26.90
N VAL A 143 2.88 -64.15 -26.18
CA VAL A 143 3.11 -63.96 -24.75
C VAL A 143 1.79 -64.26 -24.06
N SER A 144 1.80 -65.17 -23.08
CA SER A 144 0.59 -65.56 -22.37
C SER A 144 0.09 -64.45 -21.44
N GLU A 145 -1.18 -64.52 -21.05
CA GLU A 145 -1.65 -63.88 -19.82
C GLU A 145 -0.95 -64.51 -18.59
N PRO A 146 -0.92 -63.83 -17.42
CA PRO A 146 -0.31 -64.39 -16.23
C PRO A 146 -1.16 -65.54 -15.68
N TYR A 147 -0.52 -66.67 -15.36
CA TYR A 147 -1.19 -67.85 -14.81
C TYR A 147 -0.31 -68.60 -13.81
N ILE A 148 -0.91 -69.51 -13.03
CA ILE A 148 -0.19 -70.37 -12.09
C ILE A 148 0.35 -71.60 -12.81
N SER A 149 1.68 -71.75 -12.81
CA SER A 149 2.38 -72.91 -13.39
C SER A 149 2.17 -74.19 -12.57
N THR A 150 2.56 -75.34 -13.13
CA THR A 150 2.54 -76.65 -12.45
C THR A 150 3.37 -76.67 -11.16
N LEU A 151 4.34 -75.75 -11.01
CA LEU A 151 5.17 -75.58 -9.81
C LEU A 151 4.59 -74.57 -8.82
N ASN A 152 3.31 -74.21 -8.96
CA ASN A 152 2.60 -73.24 -8.13
C ASN A 152 3.27 -71.85 -8.10
N ARG A 153 3.81 -71.42 -9.24
CA ARG A 153 4.40 -70.08 -9.43
C ARG A 153 3.58 -69.26 -10.39
N LEU A 154 3.38 -67.98 -10.09
CA LEU A 154 2.78 -67.04 -11.03
C LEU A 154 3.79 -66.70 -12.13
N VAL A 155 3.44 -67.05 -13.36
CA VAL A 155 4.34 -66.92 -14.51
C VAL A 155 3.65 -66.28 -15.71
N VAL A 156 4.47 -65.69 -16.57
CA VAL A 156 4.13 -65.45 -17.98
C VAL A 156 5.05 -66.28 -18.84
N VAL A 157 4.53 -66.87 -19.91
CA VAL A 157 5.32 -67.64 -20.86
C VAL A 157 5.34 -66.93 -22.21
N VAL A 158 6.55 -66.70 -22.72
CA VAL A 158 6.78 -66.38 -24.12
C VAL A 158 6.97 -67.70 -24.85
N SER A 159 6.16 -67.97 -25.87
CA SER A 159 6.21 -69.22 -26.61
C SER A 159 6.45 -69.00 -28.09
N HIS A 160 7.16 -69.94 -28.72
CA HIS A 160 7.42 -69.97 -30.15
C HIS A 160 7.13 -71.37 -30.71
N PRO A 161 6.33 -71.48 -31.79
CA PRO A 161 5.98 -72.77 -32.38
C PRO A 161 7.20 -73.40 -33.05
N LEU A 162 7.35 -74.71 -32.92
CA LEU A 162 8.39 -75.47 -33.60
C LEU A 162 7.78 -76.13 -34.83
N VAL A 163 8.32 -75.81 -35.99
CA VAL A 163 7.85 -76.32 -37.28
C VAL A 163 9.03 -76.98 -37.98
N ASP A 164 8.82 -78.18 -38.52
CA ASP A 164 9.86 -78.86 -39.30
C ASP A 164 10.00 -78.31 -40.72
N GLU A 165 11.03 -78.75 -41.44
CA GLU A 165 11.31 -78.31 -42.83
C GLU A 165 10.15 -78.58 -43.79
N LYS A 166 9.23 -79.49 -43.43
CA LYS A 166 8.03 -79.81 -44.22
C LYS A 166 6.81 -78.99 -43.82
N GLY A 167 6.97 -78.03 -42.91
CA GLY A 167 5.87 -77.19 -42.40
C GLY A 167 5.00 -77.88 -41.35
N VAL A 168 5.41 -79.04 -40.81
CA VAL A 168 4.62 -79.76 -39.80
C VAL A 168 4.95 -79.25 -38.41
N TYR A 169 3.90 -78.92 -37.65
CA TYR A 169 4.01 -78.50 -36.25
C TYR A 169 4.50 -79.65 -35.37
N ARG A 170 5.59 -79.42 -34.62
CA ARG A 170 6.25 -80.40 -33.74
C ARG A 170 6.12 -80.08 -32.25
N GLY A 171 5.37 -79.04 -31.90
CA GLY A 171 5.24 -78.53 -30.54
C GLY A 171 5.72 -77.08 -30.44
N PHE A 172 6.19 -76.67 -29.27
CA PHE A 172 6.68 -75.31 -29.04
C PHE A 172 7.86 -75.29 -28.05
N ILE A 173 8.66 -74.24 -28.14
CA ILE A 173 9.61 -73.85 -27.09
C ILE A 173 9.01 -72.67 -26.32
N GLY A 174 9.08 -72.72 -25.00
CA GLY A 174 8.53 -71.68 -24.12
C GLY A 174 9.56 -71.22 -23.10
N GLY A 175 9.73 -69.91 -22.95
CA GLY A 175 10.50 -69.30 -21.87
C GLY A 175 9.56 -68.66 -20.84
N SER A 176 9.67 -69.05 -19.57
CA SER A 176 8.86 -68.53 -18.48
C SER A 176 9.56 -67.40 -17.73
N ILE A 177 8.81 -66.36 -17.40
CA ILE A 177 9.19 -65.27 -16.50
C ILE A 177 8.40 -65.44 -15.20
N TRP A 178 9.09 -65.51 -14.06
CA TRP A 178 8.46 -65.66 -12.75
C TRP A 178 8.15 -64.28 -12.17
N LEU A 179 6.87 -63.94 -12.02
CA LEU A 179 6.46 -62.58 -11.68
C LEU A 179 6.65 -62.22 -10.21
N GLN A 180 6.70 -63.20 -9.32
CA GLN A 180 6.87 -63.01 -7.87
C GLN A 180 8.33 -63.12 -7.40
N GLU A 181 9.24 -63.42 -8.31
CA GLU A 181 10.69 -63.47 -8.07
C GLU A 181 11.38 -62.34 -8.82
N GLU A 182 12.65 -62.09 -8.51
CA GLU A 182 13.44 -61.11 -9.26
C GLU A 182 13.58 -61.56 -10.72
N ASN A 183 13.18 -60.68 -11.65
CA ASN A 183 13.18 -60.95 -13.08
C ASN A 183 13.61 -59.70 -13.85
N LEU A 184 13.70 -59.80 -15.18
CA LEU A 184 14.19 -58.68 -15.98
C LEU A 184 13.22 -57.49 -15.97
N LEU A 185 11.91 -57.73 -15.90
CA LEU A 185 10.92 -56.65 -15.74
C LEU A 185 11.12 -55.94 -14.41
N SER A 186 11.35 -56.68 -13.31
CA SER A 186 11.59 -56.07 -12.01
C SER A 186 12.86 -55.24 -11.99
N LYS A 187 13.94 -55.70 -12.62
CA LYS A 187 15.20 -54.94 -12.76
C LYS A 187 15.06 -53.70 -13.62
N LEU A 188 14.34 -53.81 -14.74
CA LEU A 188 14.12 -52.68 -15.65
C LEU A 188 13.27 -51.60 -14.97
N LEU A 189 12.23 -52.01 -14.25
CA LEU A 189 11.29 -51.10 -13.61
C LEU A 189 11.79 -50.58 -12.25
N SER A 190 12.67 -51.31 -11.56
CA SER A 190 13.30 -50.83 -10.31
C SER A 190 14.34 -49.73 -10.51
N THR A 191 14.81 -49.52 -11.75
CA THR A 191 15.77 -48.46 -12.08
C THR A 191 15.10 -47.12 -12.38
N SER A 192 13.78 -47.11 -12.63
CA SER A 192 13.04 -45.86 -12.55
C SER A 192 13.05 -45.38 -11.10
N PRO A 193 13.19 -44.07 -10.84
CA PRO A 193 13.17 -43.55 -9.48
C PRO A 193 11.80 -43.84 -8.89
N ASN A 194 11.66 -44.96 -8.18
CA ASN A 194 10.73 -45.09 -7.07
C ASN A 194 11.21 -44.09 -6.04
N ASP A 195 10.90 -42.82 -6.29
CA ASP A 195 11.32 -41.71 -5.47
C ASP A 195 10.86 -41.98 -4.04
N GLU A 196 11.68 -41.60 -3.06
CA GLU A 196 11.31 -41.49 -1.64
C GLU A 196 9.99 -40.73 -1.41
N ASN A 197 9.49 -40.04 -2.45
CA ASN A 197 8.26 -39.26 -2.49
C ASN A 197 6.98 -40.08 -2.83
N GLY A 198 7.08 -41.37 -3.16
CA GLY A 198 5.92 -42.23 -3.43
C GLY A 198 5.44 -42.26 -4.89
N SER A 199 6.26 -41.79 -5.84
CA SER A 199 6.08 -42.04 -7.27
C SER A 199 6.47 -43.48 -7.58
N TYR A 200 5.71 -44.14 -8.45
CA TYR A 200 6.04 -45.50 -8.88
C TYR A 200 5.39 -45.87 -10.21
N MET A 201 5.86 -46.98 -10.77
CA MET A 201 5.33 -47.56 -12.00
C MET A 201 4.88 -49.00 -11.77
N TYR A 202 3.91 -49.45 -12.57
CA TYR A 202 3.46 -50.83 -12.56
C TYR A 202 3.03 -51.25 -13.98
N VAL A 203 3.05 -52.55 -14.23
CA VAL A 203 2.67 -53.13 -15.52
C VAL A 203 1.46 -54.02 -15.32
N VAL A 204 0.48 -53.91 -16.22
CA VAL A 204 -0.75 -54.70 -16.23
C VAL A 204 -0.89 -55.48 -17.52
N SER A 205 -1.45 -56.68 -17.42
CA SER A 205 -1.79 -57.50 -18.59
C SER A 205 -3.03 -56.97 -19.31
N SER A 206 -3.36 -57.55 -20.46
CA SER A 206 -4.53 -57.14 -21.25
C SER A 206 -5.86 -57.43 -20.54
N SER A 207 -5.85 -58.33 -19.55
CA SER A 207 -6.99 -58.65 -18.69
C SER A 207 -7.04 -57.84 -17.38
N GLY A 208 -6.08 -56.93 -17.17
CA GLY A 208 -6.01 -56.06 -15.99
C GLY A 208 -5.30 -56.67 -14.78
N ASN A 209 -4.57 -57.78 -14.95
CA ASN A 209 -3.78 -58.39 -13.86
C ASN A 209 -2.43 -57.68 -13.71
N LEU A 210 -1.99 -57.43 -12.48
CA LEU A 210 -0.68 -56.85 -12.21
C LEU A 210 0.45 -57.84 -12.57
N LEU A 211 1.30 -57.45 -13.50
CA LEU A 211 2.49 -58.20 -13.91
C LEU A 211 3.72 -57.78 -13.13
N TYR A 212 3.81 -56.49 -12.83
CA TYR A 212 4.83 -55.92 -11.95
C TYR A 212 4.22 -54.78 -11.15
N HIS A 213 4.54 -54.76 -9.87
CA HIS A 213 4.27 -53.67 -8.95
C HIS A 213 5.44 -53.58 -7.95
N PRO A 214 5.81 -52.38 -7.45
CA PRO A 214 6.92 -52.24 -6.48
C PRO A 214 6.74 -53.08 -5.22
N ASP A 215 5.49 -53.24 -4.80
CA ASP A 215 5.07 -54.24 -3.83
C ASP A 215 4.73 -55.54 -4.59
N SER A 216 5.69 -56.47 -4.60
CA SER A 216 5.61 -57.73 -5.35
C SER A 216 4.51 -58.67 -4.85
N SER A 217 4.02 -58.48 -3.63
CA SER A 217 2.89 -59.27 -3.09
C SER A 217 1.60 -59.05 -3.87
N ARG A 218 1.49 -57.93 -4.60
CA ARG A 218 0.35 -57.58 -5.44
C ARG A 218 0.43 -58.15 -6.86
N ASN A 219 1.56 -58.72 -7.26
CA ASN A 219 1.69 -59.31 -8.59
C ASN A 219 0.69 -60.47 -8.73
N GLY A 220 -0.15 -60.42 -9.76
CA GLY A 220 -1.27 -61.32 -10.01
C GLY A 220 -2.64 -60.78 -9.59
N GLU A 221 -2.71 -59.70 -8.80
CA GLU A 221 -3.97 -59.05 -8.43
C GLU A 221 -4.64 -58.42 -9.66
N ASN A 222 -5.95 -58.61 -9.82
CA ASN A 222 -6.72 -57.97 -10.88
C ASN A 222 -7.15 -56.55 -10.45
N VAL A 223 -6.71 -55.54 -11.20
CA VAL A 223 -6.92 -54.12 -10.89
C VAL A 223 -7.73 -53.40 -11.97
N LYS A 224 -8.62 -54.13 -12.67
CA LYS A 224 -9.46 -53.59 -13.76
C LYS A 224 -10.35 -52.41 -13.36
N GLU A 225 -10.66 -52.28 -12.06
CA GLU A 225 -11.45 -51.17 -11.53
C GLU A 225 -10.69 -49.84 -11.53
N ASN A 226 -9.36 -49.88 -11.69
CA ASN A 226 -8.56 -48.67 -11.80
C ASN A 226 -8.85 -47.96 -13.14
N PRO A 227 -9.17 -46.64 -13.14
CA PRO A 227 -9.52 -45.91 -14.36
C PRO A 227 -8.46 -45.96 -15.46
N ALA A 228 -7.17 -45.85 -15.11
CA ALA A 228 -6.09 -45.95 -16.10
C ALA A 228 -5.97 -47.36 -16.69
N VAL A 229 -6.22 -48.39 -15.89
CA VAL A 229 -6.19 -49.79 -16.35
C VAL A 229 -7.38 -50.07 -17.28
N SER A 230 -8.55 -49.51 -16.98
CA SER A 230 -9.72 -49.62 -17.87
C SER A 230 -9.47 -49.00 -19.25
N GLU A 231 -8.79 -47.85 -19.32
CA GLU A 231 -8.41 -47.23 -20.59
C GLU A 231 -7.36 -48.06 -21.34
N LEU A 232 -6.36 -48.61 -20.62
CA LEU A 232 -5.36 -49.50 -21.20
C LEU A 232 -6.00 -50.77 -21.80
N MET A 233 -6.95 -51.38 -21.10
CA MET A 233 -7.70 -52.55 -21.60
C MET A 233 -8.54 -52.22 -22.84
N SER A 234 -8.91 -50.95 -23.03
CA SER A 234 -9.59 -50.47 -24.23
C SER A 234 -8.62 -50.12 -25.37
N GLY A 235 -7.32 -50.27 -25.17
CA GLY A 235 -6.28 -49.98 -26.15
C GLY A 235 -5.89 -48.50 -26.23
N HIS A 236 -6.22 -47.68 -25.24
CA HIS A 236 -5.89 -46.26 -25.21
C HIS A 236 -4.67 -45.97 -24.35
N SER A 237 -3.81 -45.07 -24.85
CA SER A 237 -2.72 -44.45 -24.10
C SER A 237 -3.09 -43.00 -23.77
N GLY A 238 -2.67 -42.49 -22.61
CA GLY A 238 -3.02 -41.15 -22.20
C GLY A 238 -2.52 -40.79 -20.81
N LYS A 239 -3.07 -39.69 -20.29
CA LYS A 239 -2.74 -39.15 -18.98
C LYS A 239 -4.00 -38.69 -18.26
N MET A 240 -4.06 -38.91 -16.96
CA MET A 240 -5.22 -38.55 -16.16
C MET A 240 -4.87 -38.30 -14.70
N ARG A 241 -5.80 -37.68 -13.98
CA ARG A 241 -5.80 -37.72 -12.52
C ARG A 241 -6.71 -38.86 -12.07
N LEU A 242 -6.23 -39.67 -11.14
CA LEU A 242 -6.98 -40.80 -10.60
C LEU A 242 -6.69 -40.96 -9.11
N THR A 243 -7.49 -41.79 -8.44
CA THR A 243 -7.22 -42.21 -7.07
C THR A 243 -6.76 -43.67 -7.10
N ASN A 244 -5.63 -43.97 -6.47
CA ASN A 244 -5.13 -45.35 -6.41
C ASN A 244 -5.90 -46.18 -5.37
N SER A 245 -5.58 -47.48 -5.28
CA SER A 245 -6.22 -48.40 -4.32
C SER A 245 -5.98 -48.06 -2.84
N ARG A 246 -5.08 -47.10 -2.55
CA ARG A 246 -4.80 -46.60 -1.20
C ARG A 246 -5.54 -45.29 -0.90
N GLY A 247 -6.41 -44.80 -1.79
CA GLY A 247 -7.13 -43.54 -1.61
C GLY A 247 -6.29 -42.29 -1.87
N ILE A 248 -5.10 -42.43 -2.46
CA ILE A 248 -4.19 -41.31 -2.75
C ILE A 248 -4.49 -40.78 -4.16
N GLU A 249 -4.64 -39.46 -4.28
CA GLU A 249 -4.76 -38.80 -5.59
C GLU A 249 -3.41 -38.82 -6.32
N MET A 250 -3.42 -39.36 -7.54
CA MET A 250 -2.26 -39.59 -8.37
C MET A 250 -2.41 -38.86 -9.70
N LEU A 251 -1.30 -38.34 -10.19
CA LEU A 251 -1.10 -37.86 -11.55
C LEU A 251 -0.51 -39.02 -12.36
N ALA A 252 -1.34 -39.71 -13.15
CA ALA A 252 -0.97 -40.93 -13.84
C ALA A 252 -0.86 -40.73 -15.35
N SER A 253 0.11 -41.41 -15.94
CA SER A 253 0.22 -41.68 -17.36
C SER A 253 0.09 -43.19 -17.59
N TYR A 254 -0.49 -43.58 -18.72
CA TYR A 254 -0.67 -44.96 -19.10
C TYR A 254 -0.37 -45.13 -20.59
N THR A 255 0.44 -46.15 -20.92
CA THR A 255 0.88 -46.44 -22.28
C THR A 255 0.66 -47.91 -22.60
N VAL A 256 -0.01 -48.20 -23.72
CA VAL A 256 -0.23 -49.57 -24.23
C VAL A 256 1.02 -50.06 -24.96
N LEU A 257 1.43 -51.29 -24.65
CA LEU A 257 2.50 -52.03 -25.33
C LEU A 257 1.98 -52.62 -26.65
N LYS A 258 2.75 -52.44 -27.73
CA LYS A 258 2.33 -52.87 -29.06
C LYS A 258 2.44 -54.38 -29.26
N GLU A 259 3.42 -55.02 -28.62
CA GLU A 259 3.71 -56.44 -28.85
C GLU A 259 2.77 -57.38 -28.10
N THR A 260 2.24 -56.95 -26.95
CA THR A 260 1.47 -57.81 -26.03
C THR A 260 0.06 -57.29 -25.74
N GLY A 261 -0.24 -56.02 -26.03
CA GLY A 261 -1.49 -55.38 -25.58
C GLY A 261 -1.55 -55.13 -24.08
N TRP A 262 -0.41 -55.23 -23.39
CA TRP A 262 -0.29 -54.89 -21.97
C TRP A 262 -0.25 -53.37 -21.78
N GLY A 263 -0.30 -52.92 -20.53
CA GLY A 263 -0.18 -51.50 -20.20
C GLY A 263 0.92 -51.22 -19.17
N VAL A 264 1.65 -50.12 -19.37
CA VAL A 264 2.50 -49.51 -18.33
C VAL A 264 1.75 -48.34 -17.74
N VAL A 265 1.71 -48.24 -16.42
CA VAL A 265 1.22 -47.05 -15.72
C VAL A 265 2.35 -46.44 -14.91
N ALA A 266 2.62 -45.15 -15.13
CA ALA A 266 3.55 -44.36 -14.33
C ALA A 266 2.77 -43.28 -13.59
N GLN A 267 2.98 -43.15 -12.29
CA GLN A 267 2.17 -42.24 -11.48
C GLN A 267 2.94 -41.59 -10.34
N THR A 268 2.52 -40.36 -10.02
CA THR A 268 3.11 -39.50 -8.98
C THR A 268 2.00 -38.96 -8.08
N PRO A 269 2.15 -39.02 -6.74
CA PRO A 269 1.19 -38.41 -5.82
C PRO A 269 0.98 -36.92 -6.10
N ALA A 270 -0.27 -36.48 -6.19
CA ALA A 270 -0.62 -35.07 -6.39
C ALA A 270 -0.15 -34.18 -5.21
N GLU A 271 0.04 -34.77 -4.03
CA GLU A 271 0.53 -34.04 -2.85
C GLU A 271 1.98 -33.53 -3.01
N ILE A 272 2.80 -34.16 -3.86
CA ILE A 272 4.14 -33.66 -4.17
C ILE A 272 4.04 -32.29 -4.84
N VAL A 273 3.15 -32.15 -5.82
CA VAL A 273 2.88 -30.86 -6.48
C VAL A 273 2.40 -29.83 -5.46
N ASN A 274 1.49 -30.20 -4.54
CA ASN A 274 1.03 -29.30 -3.49
C ASN A 274 2.16 -28.85 -2.56
N ARG A 275 3.00 -29.78 -2.11
CA ARG A 275 4.14 -29.52 -1.22
C ARG A 275 5.16 -28.61 -1.87
N ASP A 276 5.53 -28.89 -3.11
CA ASP A 276 6.57 -28.16 -3.83
C ASP A 276 6.06 -26.77 -4.23
N THR A 277 4.79 -26.65 -4.67
CA THR A 277 4.15 -25.35 -4.89
C THR A 277 4.13 -24.49 -3.63
N LYS A 278 3.75 -25.06 -2.47
CA LYS A 278 3.70 -24.32 -1.19
C LYS A 278 5.06 -23.77 -0.81
N LYS A 279 6.13 -24.56 -0.95
CA LYS A 279 7.51 -24.12 -0.65
C LYS A 279 7.92 -22.93 -1.51
N LEU A 280 7.64 -22.97 -2.81
CA LEU A 280 7.95 -21.88 -3.74
C LEU A 280 7.15 -20.61 -3.42
N VAL A 281 5.85 -20.74 -3.18
CA VAL A 281 4.96 -19.59 -2.92
C VAL A 281 5.22 -18.94 -1.56
N LEU A 282 5.65 -19.69 -0.55
CA LEU A 282 6.02 -19.14 0.77
C LEU A 282 7.24 -18.21 0.72
N LEU A 283 8.06 -18.27 -0.33
CA LEU A 283 9.17 -17.33 -0.53
C LEU A 283 8.69 -15.96 -1.02
N ILE A 284 7.53 -15.87 -1.66
CA ILE A 284 7.01 -14.61 -2.22
C ILE A 284 6.81 -13.55 -1.12
N PRO A 285 6.15 -13.83 0.02
CA PRO A 285 6.05 -12.87 1.13
C PRO A 285 7.42 -12.45 1.66
N LEU A 286 8.37 -13.37 1.78
CA LEU A 286 9.71 -13.09 2.32
C LEU A 286 10.44 -12.02 1.50
N TYR A 287 10.33 -12.07 0.17
CA TYR A 287 10.96 -11.08 -0.71
C TYR A 287 10.14 -9.80 -0.89
N THR A 288 8.81 -9.87 -0.81
CA THR A 288 7.92 -8.71 -1.08
C THR A 288 7.68 -7.83 0.14
N LEU A 289 7.67 -8.38 1.36
CA LEU A 289 7.44 -7.61 2.58
C LEU A 289 8.46 -6.49 2.85
N PRO A 290 9.79 -6.70 2.69
CA PRO A 290 10.77 -5.63 2.87
C PRO A 290 10.60 -4.49 1.85
N ILE A 291 10.31 -4.85 0.59
CA ILE A 291 10.05 -3.88 -0.48
C ILE A 291 8.78 -3.07 -0.15
N MET A 292 7.73 -3.74 0.32
CA MET A 292 6.49 -3.08 0.77
C MET A 292 6.76 -2.12 1.94
N ALA A 293 7.53 -2.53 2.95
CA ALA A 293 7.88 -1.68 4.07
C ALA A 293 8.64 -0.43 3.61
N MET A 294 9.57 -0.58 2.67
CA MET A 294 10.30 0.52 2.06
C MET A 294 9.34 1.49 1.31
N PHE A 295 8.39 0.98 0.53
CA PHE A 295 7.40 1.82 -0.16
C PHE A 295 6.44 2.53 0.82
N ILE A 296 5.93 1.84 1.83
CA ILE A 296 5.09 2.45 2.87
C ILE A 296 5.86 3.57 3.57
N PHE A 297 7.13 3.35 3.90
CA PHE A 297 8.01 4.36 4.49
C PHE A 297 8.19 5.56 3.55
N ALA A 298 8.55 5.35 2.29
CA ALA A 298 8.72 6.41 1.30
C ALA A 298 7.44 7.24 1.10
N ILE A 299 6.28 6.57 0.97
CA ILE A 299 4.97 7.23 0.85
C ILE A 299 4.64 8.02 2.11
N SER A 300 4.95 7.48 3.29
CA SER A 300 4.72 8.20 4.56
C SER A 300 5.57 9.47 4.71
N LEU A 301 6.76 9.50 4.10
CA LEU A 301 7.62 10.69 4.02
C LEU A 301 7.07 11.71 3.03
N ILE A 302 6.68 11.27 1.83
CA ILE A 302 6.13 12.14 0.77
C ILE A 302 4.81 12.76 1.25
N ILE A 303 3.91 11.97 1.83
CA ILE A 303 2.62 12.48 2.34
C ILE A 303 2.83 13.51 3.45
N GLY A 304 3.86 13.31 4.30
CA GLY A 304 4.24 14.27 5.33
C GLY A 304 4.67 15.60 4.70
N LYS A 305 5.57 15.53 3.71
CA LYS A 305 6.00 16.72 2.96
C LYS A 305 4.80 17.44 2.33
N VAL A 306 3.90 16.73 1.64
CA VAL A 306 2.73 17.29 0.94
C VAL A 306 1.69 17.90 1.88
N ALA A 307 1.28 17.17 2.92
CA ALA A 307 0.14 17.56 3.74
C ALA A 307 0.52 18.60 4.82
N ASP A 308 1.74 18.57 5.37
CA ASP A 308 2.10 19.43 6.50
C ASP A 308 2.00 20.93 6.19
N PRO A 309 2.44 21.45 5.03
CA PRO A 309 2.25 22.85 4.65
C PRO A 309 0.78 23.28 4.61
N LEU A 310 -0.08 22.46 4.00
CA LEU A 310 -1.50 22.73 3.89
C LEU A 310 -2.18 22.76 5.26
N VAL A 311 -1.80 21.82 6.14
CA VAL A 311 -2.31 21.75 7.51
C VAL A 311 -1.81 22.94 8.35
N LYS A 312 -0.59 23.45 8.12
CA LYS A 312 -0.08 24.67 8.78
C LYS A 312 -0.88 25.90 8.35
N LEU A 313 -1.11 26.08 7.04
CA LEU A 313 -1.93 27.19 6.52
C LEU A 313 -3.36 27.14 7.03
N ALA A 314 -4.01 25.97 6.99
CA ALA A 314 -5.37 25.81 7.48
C ALA A 314 -5.49 26.14 8.97
N ARG A 315 -4.50 25.74 9.78
CA ARG A 315 -4.44 26.09 11.21
C ARG A 315 -4.23 27.59 11.43
N TYR A 316 -3.40 28.24 10.62
CA TYR A 316 -3.17 29.68 10.70
C TYR A 316 -4.44 30.47 10.31
N ALA A 317 -5.08 30.12 9.20
CA ALA A 317 -6.36 30.72 8.78
C ALA A 317 -7.46 30.55 9.85
N ALA A 318 -7.54 29.38 10.50
CA ALA A 318 -8.49 29.14 11.58
C ALA A 318 -8.19 29.92 12.88
N ARG A 319 -6.95 30.37 13.10
CA ARG A 319 -6.59 31.24 14.23
C ARG A 319 -6.94 32.70 13.97
N LEU A 320 -6.70 33.18 12.73
CA LEU A 320 -7.08 34.51 12.27
C LEU A 320 -8.57 34.81 12.47
N SER A 321 -9.44 33.81 12.29
CA SER A 321 -10.88 33.99 12.49
C SER A 321 -11.32 34.03 13.96
N TYR A 322 -10.44 33.70 14.91
CA TYR A 322 -10.78 33.56 16.33
C TYR A 322 -10.09 34.59 17.24
N GLN A 323 -8.87 35.04 16.92
CA GLN A 323 -8.16 36.06 17.69
C GLN A 323 -8.14 37.39 16.93
N ALA A 324 -8.95 38.35 17.37
CA ALA A 324 -8.87 39.76 16.98
C ALA A 324 -7.69 40.47 17.67
N GLY A 325 -6.49 39.88 17.56
CA GLY A 325 -5.24 40.41 18.10
C GLY A 325 -4.22 40.61 16.99
N ALA A 326 -3.03 41.11 17.35
CA ALA A 326 -1.95 41.44 16.42
C ALA A 326 -1.75 40.37 15.34
N ILE A 327 -1.82 40.81 14.08
CA ILE A 327 -1.66 39.95 12.91
C ILE A 327 -0.22 39.43 12.88
N GLU A 328 -0.01 38.18 13.32
CA GLU A 328 1.29 37.52 13.17
C GLU A 328 1.59 37.27 11.68
N PRO A 329 2.87 37.34 11.27
CA PRO A 329 3.25 37.06 9.89
C PRO A 329 2.85 35.64 9.48
N VAL A 330 2.31 35.50 8.26
CA VAL A 330 1.94 34.20 7.69
C VAL A 330 3.16 33.27 7.72
N PRO A 331 3.04 32.02 8.23
CA PRO A 331 4.16 31.12 8.34
C PRO A 331 4.78 30.85 6.96
N ARG A 332 6.11 30.96 6.87
CA ARG A 332 6.84 30.64 5.64
C ARG A 332 6.68 29.17 5.29
N ILE A 333 6.43 28.89 4.02
CA ILE A 333 6.32 27.55 3.47
C ILE A 333 7.45 27.32 2.48
N HIS A 334 7.99 26.11 2.47
CA HIS A 334 9.05 25.71 1.57
C HIS A 334 8.53 25.54 0.13
N ASP A 335 9.31 25.99 -0.86
CA ASP A 335 8.85 26.23 -2.24
C ASP A 335 8.51 24.99 -3.08
N TRP A 336 8.79 23.79 -2.59
CA TRP A 336 8.61 22.56 -3.36
C TRP A 336 7.15 22.24 -3.73
N ASN A 337 6.17 22.76 -2.98
CA ASN A 337 4.74 22.52 -3.21
C ASN A 337 4.07 23.77 -3.81
N PHE A 338 3.72 23.67 -5.09
CA PHE A 338 3.12 24.77 -5.85
C PHE A 338 1.78 25.24 -5.23
N GLU A 339 0.87 24.30 -4.93
CA GLU A 339 -0.45 24.59 -4.38
C GLU A 339 -0.35 25.26 -3.00
N ALA A 340 0.54 24.77 -2.14
CA ALA A 340 0.78 25.35 -0.83
C ALA A 340 1.39 26.75 -0.93
N ASN A 341 2.26 27.01 -1.92
CA ASN A 341 2.83 28.33 -2.14
C ASN A 341 1.78 29.32 -2.68
N GLN A 342 0.91 28.88 -3.58
CA GLN A 342 -0.21 29.71 -4.05
C GLN A 342 -1.17 30.08 -2.92
N LEU A 343 -1.51 29.12 -2.06
CA LEU A 343 -2.32 29.40 -0.86
C LEU A 343 -1.61 30.34 0.11
N HIS A 344 -0.29 30.18 0.33
CA HIS A 344 0.48 31.09 1.16
C HIS A 344 0.45 32.52 0.62
N ARG A 345 0.65 32.71 -0.69
CA ARG A 345 0.59 34.02 -1.35
C ARG A 345 -0.80 34.64 -1.22
N ALA A 346 -1.85 33.90 -1.57
CA ALA A 346 -3.22 34.38 -1.47
C ALA A 346 -3.59 34.79 -0.04
N LEU A 347 -3.21 33.96 0.94
CA LEU A 347 -3.46 34.26 2.36
C LEU A 347 -2.67 35.48 2.85
N THR A 348 -1.41 35.64 2.42
CA THR A 348 -0.59 36.81 2.76
C THR A 348 -1.19 38.09 2.22
N ILE A 349 -1.69 38.08 0.99
CA ILE A 349 -2.38 39.23 0.39
C ILE A 349 -3.65 39.56 1.17
N ALA A 350 -4.50 38.55 1.44
CA ALA A 350 -5.75 38.74 2.18
C ALA A 350 -5.52 39.32 3.59
N VAL A 351 -4.53 38.78 4.32
CA VAL A 351 -4.19 39.24 5.67
C VAL A 351 -3.70 40.69 5.67
N ARG A 352 -2.87 41.07 4.69
CA ARG A 352 -2.41 42.46 4.55
C ARG A 352 -3.56 43.42 4.24
N GLN A 353 -4.47 43.02 3.37
CA GLN A 353 -5.62 43.84 2.99
C GLN A 353 -6.54 44.11 4.18
N VAL A 354 -6.87 43.06 4.96
CA VAL A 354 -7.67 43.20 6.19
C VAL A 354 -6.97 44.10 7.21
N GLY A 355 -5.65 43.95 7.37
CA GLY A 355 -4.86 44.83 8.25
C GLY A 355 -4.95 46.31 7.84
N SER A 356 -4.73 46.61 6.56
CA SER A 356 -4.79 48.00 6.08
C SER A 356 -6.19 48.63 6.16
N GLU A 357 -7.24 47.84 5.94
CA GLU A 357 -8.62 48.33 6.05
C GLU A 357 -8.97 48.63 7.51
N PHE A 358 -8.52 47.78 8.43
CA PHE A 358 -8.66 48.02 9.87
C PHE A 358 -7.90 49.28 10.34
N ASP A 359 -6.68 49.50 9.83
CA ASP A 359 -5.89 50.69 10.16
C ASP A 359 -6.56 51.98 9.65
N SER A 360 -7.09 51.97 8.42
CA SER A 360 -7.84 53.11 7.86
C SER A 360 -9.11 53.42 8.64
N LEU A 361 -9.92 52.40 8.94
CA LEU A 361 -11.14 52.56 9.76
C LEU A 361 -10.81 53.06 11.17
N SER A 362 -9.70 52.59 11.74
CA SER A 362 -9.24 53.05 13.05
C SER A 362 -8.80 54.52 13.02
N HIS A 363 -8.14 54.96 11.94
CA HIS A 363 -7.77 56.36 11.77
C HIS A 363 -9.02 57.26 11.65
N ASP A 364 -9.93 56.92 10.73
CA ASP A 364 -11.16 57.69 10.49
C ASP A 364 -12.08 57.74 11.72
N ALA A 365 -12.11 56.67 12.53
CA ALA A 365 -12.90 56.63 13.75
C ALA A 365 -12.29 57.44 14.90
N ASN A 366 -11.02 57.83 14.82
CA ASN A 366 -10.26 58.44 15.93
C ASN A 366 -9.89 59.91 15.69
N THR A 367 -10.00 60.42 14.47
CA THR A 367 -9.70 61.82 14.13
C THR A 367 -10.97 62.62 13.80
N ASP A 368 -10.88 63.94 13.88
CA ASP A 368 -11.88 64.88 13.37
C ASP A 368 -11.64 65.11 11.86
N PRO A 369 -12.64 64.90 10.99
CA PRO A 369 -12.45 64.92 9.54
C PRO A 369 -12.11 66.31 8.97
N LEU A 370 -12.42 67.40 9.68
CA LEU A 370 -12.11 68.75 9.22
C LEU A 370 -10.66 69.14 9.55
N THR A 371 -10.23 68.86 10.78
CA THR A 371 -8.99 69.38 11.35
C THR A 371 -7.84 68.36 11.38
N GLY A 372 -8.15 67.06 11.27
CA GLY A 372 -7.17 65.97 11.39
C GLY A 372 -6.61 65.76 12.80
N LEU A 373 -7.11 66.52 13.79
CA LEU A 373 -6.80 66.31 15.22
C LEU A 373 -7.60 65.12 15.77
N TYR A 374 -7.31 64.70 17.00
CA TYR A 374 -8.14 63.69 17.66
C TYR A 374 -9.58 64.19 17.80
N ASN A 375 -10.55 63.28 17.67
CA ASN A 375 -11.93 63.61 17.99
C ASN A 375 -12.20 63.51 19.50
N ARG A 376 -13.35 64.06 19.92
CA ARG A 376 -13.80 64.06 21.31
C ARG A 376 -13.77 62.69 21.98
N ARG A 377 -14.11 61.61 21.25
CA ARG A 377 -14.14 60.25 21.80
C ARG A 377 -12.75 59.79 22.27
N VAL A 378 -11.71 60.11 21.50
CA VAL A 378 -10.33 59.72 21.81
C VAL A 378 -9.78 60.51 22.99
N ILE A 379 -10.02 61.82 23.03
CA ILE A 379 -9.49 62.65 24.13
C ILE A 379 -10.14 62.30 25.48
N GLU A 380 -11.44 61.98 25.49
CA GLU A 380 -12.14 61.50 26.69
C GLU A 380 -11.58 60.16 27.19
N LEU A 381 -11.22 59.25 26.27
CA LEU A 381 -10.59 57.98 26.62
C LEU A 381 -9.22 58.18 27.25
N TYR A 382 -8.37 59.02 26.65
CA TYR A 382 -7.04 59.34 27.20
C TYR A 382 -7.16 59.98 28.58
N MET A 383 -8.03 60.97 28.74
CA MET A 383 -8.26 61.62 30.01
C MET A 383 -8.71 60.63 31.10
N ARG A 384 -9.69 59.76 30.82
CA ARG A 384 -10.12 58.72 31.77
C ARG A 384 -8.99 57.76 32.12
N THR A 385 -8.19 57.36 31.13
CA THR A 385 -7.05 56.45 31.31
C THR A 385 -5.97 57.08 32.19
N TRP A 386 -5.61 58.34 31.92
CA TRP A 386 -4.58 59.07 32.67
C TRP A 386 -5.00 59.36 34.10
N ILE A 387 -6.27 59.73 34.33
CA ILE A 387 -6.81 59.90 35.69
C ILE A 387 -6.79 58.58 36.46
N GLY A 388 -7.24 57.49 35.84
CA GLY A 388 -7.19 56.14 36.44
C GLY A 388 -5.77 55.68 36.76
N GLY A 389 -4.79 56.06 35.93
CA GLY A 389 -3.36 55.82 36.14
C GLY A 389 -2.67 56.84 37.05
N ARG A 390 -3.37 57.86 37.54
CA ARG A 390 -2.82 59.00 38.30
C ARG A 390 -1.66 59.72 37.60
N VAL A 391 -1.68 59.77 36.27
CA VAL A 391 -0.72 60.53 35.47
C VAL A 391 -1.04 62.02 35.65
N PRO A 392 -0.10 62.89 36.05
CA PRO A 392 -0.33 64.33 36.12
C PRO A 392 -0.37 64.95 34.72
N PHE A 393 -1.35 65.82 34.45
CA PHE A 393 -1.47 66.52 33.17
C PHE A 393 -2.23 67.85 33.31
N CYS A 394 -1.97 68.77 32.39
CA CYS A 394 -2.76 70.00 32.23
C CYS A 394 -3.74 69.87 31.07
N LEU A 395 -4.93 70.45 31.23
CA LEU A 395 -5.96 70.56 30.21
C LEU A 395 -6.09 72.03 29.79
N LEU A 396 -5.96 72.29 28.50
CA LEU A 396 -6.32 73.57 27.88
C LEU A 396 -7.65 73.39 27.17
N LEU A 397 -8.63 74.24 27.49
CA LEU A 397 -9.86 74.38 26.75
C LEU A 397 -9.81 75.70 25.99
N ILE A 398 -9.83 75.61 24.66
CA ILE A 398 -9.58 76.72 23.74
C ILE A 398 -10.85 76.97 22.93
N ASP A 399 -11.23 78.23 22.78
CA ASP A 399 -12.40 78.62 21.98
C ASP A 399 -12.12 79.90 21.18
N LEU A 400 -12.53 79.89 19.90
CA LEU A 400 -12.37 81.03 18.99
C LEU A 400 -13.32 82.17 19.33
N ASP A 401 -12.77 83.33 19.64
CA ASP A 401 -13.57 84.49 19.99
C ASP A 401 -14.37 85.00 18.78
N HIS A 402 -15.68 85.16 18.98
CA HIS A 402 -16.60 85.66 17.96
C HIS A 402 -16.64 84.81 16.67
N PHE A 403 -16.38 83.50 16.74
CA PHE A 403 -16.39 82.62 15.56
C PHE A 403 -17.71 82.66 14.78
N LYS A 404 -18.85 82.72 15.47
CA LYS A 404 -20.16 82.93 14.82
C LYS A 404 -20.17 84.15 13.89
N ARG A 405 -19.53 85.27 14.27
CA ARG A 405 -19.43 86.46 13.42
C ARG A 405 -18.56 86.22 12.18
N ILE A 406 -17.55 85.36 12.28
CA ILE A 406 -16.73 84.95 11.13
C ILE A 406 -17.60 84.17 10.15
N ASN A 407 -18.35 83.17 10.62
CA ASN A 407 -19.28 82.42 9.79
C ASN A 407 -20.35 83.31 9.16
N ASP A 408 -20.95 84.21 9.93
CA ASP A 408 -22.01 85.10 9.46
C ASP A 408 -21.49 86.12 8.42
N THR A 409 -20.20 86.50 8.47
CA THR A 409 -19.60 87.50 7.57
C THR A 409 -19.00 86.88 6.30
N PHE A 410 -18.30 85.75 6.43
CA PHE A 410 -17.48 85.17 5.36
C PHE A 410 -17.99 83.82 4.86
N GLY A 411 -19.08 83.30 5.44
CA GLY A 411 -19.61 81.98 5.15
C GLY A 411 -18.89 80.88 5.92
N HIS A 412 -19.55 79.71 5.99
CA HIS A 412 -19.03 78.55 6.72
C HIS A 412 -17.74 77.99 6.13
N ASP A 413 -17.52 78.08 4.81
CA ASP A 413 -16.30 77.58 4.17
C ASP A 413 -15.04 78.30 4.71
N ILE A 414 -15.10 79.62 4.88
CA ILE A 414 -14.01 80.41 5.47
C ILE A 414 -13.89 80.13 6.97
N GLY A 415 -15.01 79.92 7.66
CA GLY A 415 -15.00 79.46 9.05
C GLY A 415 -14.26 78.13 9.24
N ASP A 416 -14.50 77.17 8.35
CA ASP A 416 -13.84 75.88 8.33
C ASP A 416 -12.33 76.00 8.08
N GLU A 417 -11.91 76.89 7.17
CA GLU A 417 -10.48 77.19 6.98
C GLU A 417 -9.85 77.86 8.21
N VAL A 418 -10.59 78.72 8.92
CA VAL A 418 -10.13 79.29 10.20
C VAL A 418 -9.97 78.20 11.29
N LEU A 419 -10.87 77.20 11.31
CA LEU A 419 -10.74 76.06 12.23
C LEU A 419 -9.53 75.18 11.89
N LYS A 420 -9.27 74.93 10.60
CA LYS A 420 -8.06 74.22 10.15
C LYS A 420 -6.79 75.00 10.50
N PHE A 421 -6.82 76.32 10.36
CA PHE A 421 -5.72 77.20 10.73
C PHE A 421 -5.42 77.10 12.24
N LEU A 422 -6.44 77.16 13.11
CA LEU A 422 -6.25 76.95 14.54
C LEU A 422 -5.73 75.54 14.84
N ALA A 423 -6.27 74.51 14.19
CA ALA A 423 -5.81 73.14 14.39
C ALA A 423 -4.32 72.96 14.04
N GLN A 424 -3.88 73.56 12.93
CA GLN A 424 -2.49 73.55 12.53
C GLN A 424 -1.60 74.31 13.52
N ALA A 425 -2.05 75.47 14.01
CA ALA A 425 -1.34 76.24 15.02
C ALA A 425 -1.20 75.45 16.33
N VAL A 426 -2.28 74.86 16.82
CA VAL A 426 -2.26 74.03 18.04
C VAL A 426 -1.31 72.85 17.87
N ARG A 427 -1.32 72.17 16.72
CA ARG A 427 -0.45 71.03 16.46
C ARG A 427 1.04 71.40 16.30
N SER A 428 1.35 72.55 15.71
CA SER A 428 2.74 72.95 15.45
C SER A 428 3.41 73.64 16.64
N LEU A 429 2.61 74.25 17.51
CA LEU A 429 3.08 74.96 18.71
C LEU A 429 3.06 74.08 19.97
N THR A 430 2.59 72.84 19.88
CA THR A 430 2.61 71.87 20.98
C THR A 430 3.57 70.70 20.67
N GLU A 431 3.88 69.90 21.68
CA GLU A 431 4.78 68.76 21.51
C GLU A 431 4.05 67.51 21.01
N GLU A 432 4.78 66.57 20.40
CA GLU A 432 4.23 65.30 19.88
C GLU A 432 3.52 64.47 20.97
N ARG A 433 3.93 64.60 22.24
CA ARG A 433 3.28 63.94 23.38
C ARG A 433 1.96 64.62 23.81
N HIS A 434 1.66 65.83 23.34
CA HIS A 434 0.43 66.56 23.68
C HIS A 434 -0.72 66.08 22.79
N MET A 435 -1.84 65.73 23.42
CA MET A 435 -3.01 65.24 22.70
C MET A 435 -3.89 66.42 22.33
N CYS A 436 -3.89 66.77 21.05
CA CYS A 436 -4.69 67.88 20.51
C CYS A 436 -5.99 67.35 19.91
N CYS A 437 -7.11 67.97 20.27
CA CYS A 437 -8.44 67.52 19.91
C CYS A 437 -9.33 68.68 19.50
N ARG A 438 -10.17 68.49 18.48
CA ARG A 438 -11.35 69.32 18.28
C ARG A 438 -12.49 68.70 19.07
N PHE A 439 -12.91 69.39 20.14
CA PHE A 439 -13.88 68.86 21.10
C PHE A 439 -15.32 69.17 20.70
N GLY A 440 -15.55 70.31 20.05
CA GLY A 440 -16.85 70.80 19.63
C GLY A 440 -16.79 71.62 18.33
N GLY A 441 -17.81 72.44 18.08
CA GLY A 441 -17.92 73.24 16.85
C GLY A 441 -16.72 74.17 16.64
N GLU A 442 -16.41 75.00 17.64
CA GLU A 442 -15.28 75.94 17.66
C GLU A 442 -14.32 75.71 18.84
N GLU A 443 -14.52 74.61 19.57
CA GLU A 443 -13.83 74.27 20.81
C GLU A 443 -12.72 73.25 20.57
N PHE A 444 -11.53 73.53 21.08
CA PHE A 444 -10.37 72.66 21.03
C PHE A 444 -9.90 72.32 22.45
N VAL A 445 -9.42 71.09 22.62
CA VAL A 445 -8.84 70.60 23.87
C VAL A 445 -7.42 70.15 23.61
N VAL A 446 -6.51 70.56 24.49
CA VAL A 446 -5.15 70.02 24.51
C VAL A 446 -4.88 69.39 25.87
N LEU A 447 -4.55 68.09 25.90
CA LEU A 447 -4.06 67.43 27.10
C LEU A 447 -2.54 67.35 27.06
N MET A 448 -1.89 67.86 28.09
CA MET A 448 -0.43 67.96 28.17
C MET A 448 0.07 67.13 29.37
N PRO A 449 0.49 65.87 29.13
CA PRO A 449 1.01 65.03 30.19
C PRO A 449 2.34 65.56 30.72
N ASP A 450 2.61 65.34 32.00
CA ASP A 450 3.85 65.71 32.69
C ASP A 450 4.26 67.19 32.49
N THR A 451 3.27 68.06 32.34
CA THR A 451 3.46 69.50 32.08
C THR A 451 2.99 70.30 33.28
N SER A 452 3.85 71.17 33.82
CA SER A 452 3.47 72.02 34.95
C SER A 452 2.50 73.13 34.52
N PRO A 453 1.68 73.68 35.42
CA PRO A 453 0.75 74.74 35.04
C PRO A 453 1.41 76.02 34.51
N GLU A 454 2.63 76.35 34.94
CA GLU A 454 3.41 77.45 34.35
C GLU A 454 3.78 77.17 32.90
N GLN A 455 4.22 75.94 32.61
CA GLN A 455 4.53 75.52 31.25
C GLN A 455 3.26 75.48 30.39
N ALA A 456 2.15 75.01 30.94
CA ALA A 456 0.85 75.02 30.28
C ALA A 456 0.41 76.44 29.90
N LEU A 457 0.63 77.41 30.80
CA LEU A 457 0.38 78.82 30.53
C LEU A 457 1.25 79.35 29.39
N VAL A 458 2.53 78.96 29.33
CA VAL A 458 3.43 79.34 28.23
C VAL A 458 2.93 78.80 26.89
N TYR A 459 2.52 77.53 26.81
CA TYR A 459 1.93 76.97 25.58
C TYR A 459 0.65 77.69 25.18
N ALA A 460 -0.25 77.93 26.14
CA ALA A 460 -1.50 78.63 25.90
C ALA A 460 -1.27 80.06 25.38
N GLU A 461 -0.39 80.83 26.03
CA GLU A 461 -0.06 82.19 25.58
C GLU A 461 0.65 82.21 24.23
N THR A 462 1.48 81.20 23.94
CA THR A 462 2.12 81.06 22.63
C THR A 462 1.09 80.84 21.53
N ILE A 463 0.12 79.94 21.75
CA ILE A 463 -0.98 79.69 20.81
C ILE A 463 -1.82 80.95 20.63
N ARG A 464 -2.21 81.62 21.73
CA ARG A 464 -3.02 82.85 21.69
C ARG A 464 -2.31 83.98 20.93
N ALA A 465 -1.06 84.26 21.28
CA ALA A 465 -0.27 85.32 20.65
C ALA A 465 -0.03 85.04 19.16
N TYR A 466 0.19 83.78 18.77
CA TYR A 466 0.31 83.41 17.36
C TYR A 466 -0.97 83.73 16.58
N MET A 467 -2.14 83.39 17.12
CA MET A 467 -3.42 83.63 16.46
C MET A 467 -3.78 85.12 16.39
N GLU A 468 -3.42 85.91 17.40
CA GLU A 468 -3.60 87.36 17.42
C GLU A 468 -2.68 88.11 16.44
N SER A 469 -1.48 87.60 16.18
CA SER A 469 -0.45 88.27 15.37
C SER A 469 -0.35 87.78 13.92
N THR A 470 -1.07 86.70 13.57
CA THR A 470 -1.02 86.08 12.25
C THR A 470 -2.36 86.24 11.54
N ASP A 471 -2.34 86.68 10.27
CA ASP A 471 -3.55 86.75 9.46
C ASP A 471 -4.13 85.35 9.24
N SER A 472 -5.39 85.18 9.66
CA SER A 472 -6.14 83.97 9.39
C SER A 472 -6.63 83.93 7.93
N PRO A 473 -7.14 82.79 7.45
CA PRO A 473 -7.80 82.71 6.13
C PRO A 473 -8.93 83.72 5.90
N ALA A 474 -9.48 84.34 6.94
CA ALA A 474 -10.43 85.45 6.83
C ALA A 474 -9.79 86.81 6.50
N GLY A 475 -8.48 86.86 6.20
CA GLY A 475 -7.74 88.06 5.83
C GLY A 475 -7.47 89.03 6.99
N ARG A 476 -7.62 88.57 8.23
CA ARG A 476 -7.34 89.31 9.47
C ARG A 476 -6.99 88.34 10.60
N PRO A 477 -6.30 88.79 11.66
CA PRO A 477 -6.08 87.94 12.83
C PRO A 477 -7.38 87.59 13.54
N VAL A 478 -7.40 86.43 14.17
CA VAL A 478 -8.53 85.95 14.99
C VAL A 478 -8.04 85.73 16.41
N THR A 479 -8.83 86.15 17.39
CA THR A 479 -8.47 85.96 18.79
C THR A 479 -9.12 84.71 19.35
N LEU A 480 -8.55 84.18 20.41
CA LEU A 480 -9.10 83.04 21.14
C LEU A 480 -9.00 83.27 22.63
N SER A 481 -9.88 82.61 23.36
CA SER A 481 -9.85 82.56 24.82
C SER A 481 -9.45 81.13 25.24
N ILE A 482 -8.62 81.02 26.28
CA ILE A 482 -8.15 79.71 26.78
C ILE A 482 -8.40 79.61 28.28
N GLY A 483 -9.03 78.52 28.71
CA GLY A 483 -9.12 78.11 30.11
C GLY A 483 -8.16 76.96 30.40
N ILE A 484 -7.44 77.03 31.52
CA ILE A 484 -6.50 75.98 31.96
C ILE A 484 -6.93 75.39 33.30
N ALA A 485 -6.86 74.06 33.41
CA ALA A 485 -6.96 73.32 34.67
C ALA A 485 -5.91 72.20 34.73
N ALA A 486 -5.43 71.85 35.93
CA ALA A 486 -4.42 70.81 36.13
C ALA A 486 -4.94 69.65 37.00
N TYR A 487 -4.57 68.43 36.62
CA TYR A 487 -4.79 67.22 37.40
C TYR A 487 -3.44 66.71 37.95
N PRO A 488 -3.36 66.29 39.23
CA PRO A 488 -4.44 66.23 40.23
C PRO A 488 -4.64 67.52 41.05
N GLU A 489 -3.91 68.59 40.73
CA GLU A 489 -3.85 69.81 41.57
C GLU A 489 -5.21 70.50 41.77
N ASN A 490 -6.04 70.57 40.73
CA ASN A 490 -7.33 71.28 40.77
C ASN A 490 -8.55 70.34 40.80
N ALA A 491 -8.41 69.08 40.38
CA ALA A 491 -9.55 68.17 40.21
C ALA A 491 -9.23 66.72 40.63
N GLY A 492 -10.23 66.01 41.14
CA GLY A 492 -10.16 64.58 41.47
C GLY A 492 -10.69 63.65 40.38
N ASP A 493 -11.43 64.17 39.40
CA ASP A 493 -11.97 63.42 38.28
C ASP A 493 -12.06 64.25 36.99
N ALA A 494 -12.44 63.57 35.89
CA ALA A 494 -12.44 64.12 34.55
C ALA A 494 -13.50 65.21 34.35
N ASP A 495 -14.69 65.02 34.93
CA ASP A 495 -15.80 65.96 34.81
C ASP A 495 -15.53 67.23 35.61
N GLN A 496 -14.90 67.10 36.78
CA GLN A 496 -14.41 68.22 37.56
C GLN A 496 -13.31 68.98 36.82
N LEU A 497 -12.32 68.29 36.24
CA LEU A 497 -11.23 68.94 35.50
C LEU A 497 -11.75 69.78 34.32
N PHE A 498 -12.65 69.21 33.52
CA PHE A 498 -13.28 69.91 32.40
C PHE A 498 -14.09 71.12 32.86
N ARG A 499 -14.92 70.98 33.90
CA ARG A 499 -15.70 72.10 34.45
C ARG A 499 -14.80 73.26 34.89
N LEU A 500 -13.67 72.98 35.54
CA LEU A 500 -12.76 74.03 36.01
C LEU A 500 -12.08 74.77 34.85
N ALA A 501 -11.72 74.05 33.79
CA ALA A 501 -11.20 74.67 32.58
C ALA A 501 -12.26 75.51 31.86
N ASP A 502 -13.51 75.03 31.79
CA ASP A 502 -14.64 75.77 31.24
C ASP A 502 -14.95 77.05 32.05
N GLU A 503 -14.95 76.99 33.37
CA GLU A 503 -15.09 78.18 34.22
C GLU A 503 -13.96 79.20 34.00
N ALA A 504 -12.74 78.73 33.80
CA ALA A 504 -11.61 79.60 33.45
C ALA A 504 -11.79 80.23 32.06
N LEU A 505 -12.20 79.44 31.06
CA LEU A 505 -12.51 79.93 29.72
C LEU A 505 -13.66 80.96 29.73
N TYR A 506 -14.70 80.71 30.53
CA TYR A 506 -15.81 81.64 30.72
C TYR A 506 -15.35 82.98 31.31
N ARG A 507 -14.45 82.95 32.30
CA ARG A 507 -13.81 84.17 32.83
C ARG A 507 -13.00 84.88 31.76
N ALA A 508 -12.26 84.16 30.92
CA ALA A 508 -11.50 84.75 29.82
C ALA A 508 -12.42 85.51 28.86
N LYS A 509 -13.54 84.90 28.48
CA LYS A 509 -14.57 85.51 27.63
C LYS A 509 -15.27 86.71 28.29
N GLY A 510 -15.53 86.64 29.60
CA GLY A 510 -16.18 87.71 30.37
C GLY A 510 -15.28 88.92 30.65
N ALA A 511 -13.98 88.69 30.83
CA ALA A 511 -13.00 89.73 31.19
C ALA A 511 -12.46 90.53 29.98
N GLY A 512 -13.03 90.34 28.79
CA GLY A 512 -12.66 91.06 27.58
C GLY A 512 -12.10 90.21 26.45
N ARG A 513 -12.12 88.87 26.56
CA ARG A 513 -11.63 87.91 25.54
C ARG A 513 -10.13 88.02 25.28
N ASN A 514 -9.63 87.25 24.30
CA ASN A 514 -8.24 87.23 23.86
C ASN A 514 -7.24 87.10 25.02
N ARG A 515 -7.43 86.08 25.86
CA ARG A 515 -6.58 85.85 27.02
C ARG A 515 -6.60 84.41 27.48
N VAL A 516 -5.60 84.07 28.29
CA VAL A 516 -5.52 82.81 29.00
C VAL A 516 -5.89 83.04 30.45
N GLU A 517 -6.80 82.23 30.98
CA GLU A 517 -7.18 82.21 32.39
C GLU A 517 -6.91 80.83 32.98
N PHE A 518 -6.39 80.80 34.20
CA PHE A 518 -6.19 79.57 34.95
C PHE A 518 -7.29 79.43 36.01
N HIS A 519 -7.69 78.21 36.36
CA HIS A 519 -8.62 78.00 37.48
C HIS A 519 -7.97 78.38 38.82
N SER A 520 -8.49 79.42 39.49
CA SER A 520 -7.86 80.12 40.62
C SER A 520 -7.84 79.32 41.93
N SER A 521 -6.95 78.33 41.98
CA SER A 521 -6.26 77.87 43.18
C SER A 521 -4.75 77.75 42.92
N TRP A 522 -4.23 78.66 42.10
CA TRP A 522 -2.82 78.74 41.71
C TRP A 522 -2.03 79.60 42.72
N PRO A 523 -0.97 79.08 43.37
CA PRO A 523 -0.24 79.83 44.40
C PRO A 523 0.48 81.10 43.90
N GLY A 524 0.72 81.22 42.59
CA GLY A 524 1.51 82.30 42.01
C GLY A 524 0.84 83.69 41.97
N GLU A 525 -0.47 83.78 42.18
CA GLU A 525 -1.20 85.07 42.09
C GLU A 525 -1.21 85.88 43.39
N ARG A 526 -0.76 85.31 44.52
CA ARG A 526 -0.67 86.04 45.80
C ARG A 526 0.51 87.01 45.92
N SER A 527 1.47 86.99 44.99
CA SER A 527 2.73 87.77 45.10
C SER A 527 2.68 89.17 44.46
N LYS A 528 1.61 89.57 43.76
CA LYS A 528 1.52 90.91 43.11
C LYS A 528 0.46 91.85 43.70
N ARG A 529 -0.15 91.50 44.85
CA ARG A 529 -1.05 92.39 45.61
C ARG A 529 -0.74 92.37 47.11
N ALA A 530 0.47 92.77 47.49
CA ALA A 530 0.80 93.30 48.80
C ALA A 530 2.03 94.20 48.65
N LYS A 531 2.04 95.29 49.43
CA LYS A 531 2.97 96.43 49.40
C LYS A 531 4.45 96.08 49.40
#